data_AF-A0A235I0A2-F1
#
_entry.id   AF-A0A235I0A2-F1
#
_cell.length_a   1.000
_cell.length_b   1.000
_cell.length_c   1.000
_cell.angle_alpha   90.00
_cell.angle_beta   90.00
_cell.angle_gamma   90.00
#
_symmetry.space_group_name_H-M   'P 1'
#
loop_
_entity.id
_entity.type
_entity.pdbx_description
1 polymer ?
#
loop_
_entity_poly.entity_id
_entity_poly.type
_entity_poly.pdbx_seq_one_letter_code
_entity_poly.pdbx_strand_id
1 'polypeptide(L)'
;MNNKKSNIKTYGIWDIEWEDGRNYAKGQVATPHGFVLVYSEKGERSYTYLRFIWNGIEYYRGIAKSYSQPYLVTLARRYAEEIVIKSEQSNLETLWNQPKLNHELRN
;
A
#
# COMPACT_ATOMS: atom_id res chain seq x y z
N MET A 1 21.17 29.26 -6.12
CA MET A 1 21.15 27.80 -6.32
C MET A 1 19.73 27.39 -6.71
N ASN A 2 19.61 26.59 -7.77
CA ASN A 2 18.39 26.35 -8.51
C ASN A 2 17.35 25.55 -7.71
N ASN A 3 16.21 26.17 -7.40
CA ASN A 3 14.99 25.47 -7.01
C ASN A 3 14.51 24.61 -8.20
N LYS A 4 14.86 23.32 -8.21
CA LYS A 4 14.26 22.33 -9.12
C LYS A 4 12.76 22.33 -8.86
N LYS A 5 11.99 22.81 -9.85
CA LYS A 5 10.53 22.84 -9.85
C LYS A 5 9.99 21.45 -9.52
N SER A 6 9.32 21.31 -8.38
CA SER A 6 8.53 20.12 -8.06
C SER A 6 7.32 20.11 -9.01
N ASN A 7 7.38 19.26 -10.03
CA ASN A 7 6.18 18.91 -10.80
C ASN A 7 5.23 18.21 -9.83
N ILE A 8 4.25 18.94 -9.31
CA ILE A 8 3.17 18.41 -8.48
C ILE A 8 2.40 17.41 -9.35
N LYS A 9 2.66 16.12 -9.11
CA LYS A 9 1.95 15.02 -9.73
C LYS A 9 0.80 14.59 -8.81
N THR A 10 -0.32 14.32 -9.46
CA THR A 10 -1.71 14.23 -9.00
C THR A 10 -2.02 13.22 -7.88
N TYR A 11 -1.03 12.48 -7.37
CA TYR A 11 -1.22 11.38 -6.44
C TYR A 11 -0.41 11.50 -5.15
N GLY A 12 0.12 12.69 -4.82
CA GLY A 12 0.90 12.88 -3.59
C GLY A 12 2.15 11.99 -3.52
N ILE A 13 2.76 11.68 -4.67
CA ILE A 13 4.05 10.98 -4.78
C ILE A 13 5.08 11.95 -5.35
N TRP A 14 6.22 12.03 -4.70
CA TRP A 14 7.34 12.88 -5.08
C TRP A 14 8.56 12.01 -5.39
N ASP A 15 9.25 12.37 -6.47
CA ASP A 15 10.59 11.85 -6.76
C ASP A 15 11.59 12.71 -5.98
N ILE A 16 12.50 12.06 -5.25
CA ILE A 16 13.52 12.70 -4.44
C ILE A 16 14.87 12.10 -4.82
N GLU A 17 15.83 12.97 -5.07
CA GLU A 17 17.21 12.65 -5.43
C GLU A 17 18.11 12.96 -4.24
N TRP A 18 18.93 11.99 -3.81
CA TRP A 18 19.93 12.15 -2.76
C TRP A 18 21.20 12.75 -3.33
N GLU A 19 22.05 13.32 -2.46
CA GLU A 19 23.37 13.86 -2.85
C GLU A 19 24.30 12.81 -3.46
N ASP A 20 24.12 11.54 -3.11
CA ASP A 20 24.89 10.40 -3.63
C ASP A 20 24.36 9.85 -4.97
N GLY A 21 23.39 10.53 -5.59
CA GLY A 21 22.80 10.15 -6.87
C GLY A 21 21.72 9.07 -6.80
N ARG A 22 21.39 8.56 -5.61
CA ARG A 22 20.24 7.66 -5.44
C ARG A 22 18.93 8.41 -5.64
N ASN A 23 17.97 7.73 -6.25
CA ASN A 23 16.66 8.28 -6.55
C ASN A 23 15.58 7.42 -5.93
N TYR A 24 14.65 8.02 -5.18
CA TYR A 24 13.50 7.32 -4.64
C TYR A 24 12.21 8.09 -4.89
N ALA A 25 11.12 7.34 -5.07
CA ALA A 25 9.76 7.86 -5.10
C ALA A 25 9.10 7.57 -3.75
N LYS A 26 8.52 8.58 -3.11
CA LYS A 26 7.81 8.42 -1.83
C LYS A 26 6.52 9.21 -1.85
N GLY A 27 5.48 8.69 -1.21
CA GLY A 27 4.21 9.39 -1.16
C GLY A 27 3.09 8.64 -0.45
N GLN A 28 1.88 9.13 -0.67
CA GLN A 28 0.65 8.49 -0.23
C GLN A 28 -0.34 8.40 -1.40
N VAL A 29 -0.92 7.22 -1.62
CA VAL A 29 -1.89 6.99 -2.70
C VAL A 29 -3.27 6.85 -2.09
N ALA A 30 -4.20 7.73 -2.50
CA ALA A 30 -5.61 7.62 -2.16
C ALA A 30 -6.24 6.42 -2.89
N THR A 31 -7.00 5.61 -2.13
CA THR A 31 -7.78 4.47 -2.60
C THR A 31 -9.21 4.58 -2.05
N PRO A 32 -10.18 3.82 -2.58
CA PRO A 32 -11.53 3.77 -1.99
C PRO A 32 -11.57 3.33 -0.51
N HIS A 33 -10.51 2.68 -0.02
CA HIS A 33 -10.43 2.13 1.34
C HIS A 33 -9.52 2.94 2.27
N GLY A 34 -9.02 4.10 1.83
CA GLY A 34 -8.16 4.99 2.60
C GLY A 34 -6.88 5.36 1.87
N PHE A 35 -5.77 5.45 2.59
CA PHE A 35 -4.48 5.86 2.03
C PHE A 35 -3.43 4.77 2.21
N VAL A 36 -2.68 4.51 1.14
CA VAL A 36 -1.52 3.62 1.16
C VAL A 36 -0.26 4.46 1.08
N LEU A 37 0.62 4.33 2.07
CA LEU A 37 1.94 4.93 2.01
C LEU A 37 2.83 4.10 1.09
N VAL A 38 3.53 4.77 0.19
CA VAL A 38 4.42 4.15 -0.79
C VAL A 38 5.82 4.70 -0.69
N TYR A 39 6.80 3.83 -0.86
CA TYR A 39 8.21 4.17 -1.01
C TYR A 39 8.83 3.24 -2.04
N SER A 40 9.65 3.76 -2.95
CA SER A 40 10.36 2.98 -3.96
C SER A 40 11.74 3.57 -4.21
N GLU A 41 12.80 2.83 -3.89
CA GLU A 41 14.18 3.24 -4.11
C GLU A 41 14.73 2.59 -5.37
N LYS A 42 15.35 3.40 -6.24
CA LYS A 42 16.07 2.95 -7.44
C LYS A 42 17.56 2.89 -7.14
N GLY A 43 18.21 1.77 -7.49
CA GLY A 43 19.64 1.55 -7.31
C GLY A 43 20.00 0.07 -7.30
N GLU A 44 21.22 -0.25 -6.87
CA GLU A 44 21.73 -1.63 -6.74
C GLU A 44 20.85 -2.52 -5.86
N ARG A 45 20.18 -1.93 -4.87
CA ARG A 45 19.19 -2.60 -4.00
C ARG A 45 17.80 -2.01 -4.21
N SER A 46 17.29 -2.17 -5.43
CA SER A 46 15.96 -1.69 -5.78
C SER A 46 14.88 -2.32 -4.89
N TYR A 47 14.10 -1.49 -4.21
CA TYR A 47 13.10 -1.96 -3.26
C TYR A 47 11.87 -1.06 -3.24
N THR A 48 10.69 -1.65 -3.00
CA THR A 48 9.43 -0.93 -2.81
C THR A 48 8.73 -1.39 -1.53
N TYR A 49 8.32 -0.43 -0.70
CA TYR A 49 7.49 -0.63 0.49
C TYR A 49 6.09 -0.07 0.26
N LEU A 50 5.09 -0.83 0.68
CA LEU A 50 3.69 -0.42 0.79
C LEU A 50 3.25 -0.59 2.24
N ARG A 51 2.56 0.42 2.79
CA ARG A 51 2.00 0.37 4.14
C ARG A 51 0.56 0.86 4.12
N PHE A 52 -0.34 0.09 4.71
CA PHE A 52 -1.78 0.36 4.73
C PHE A 52 -2.35 -0.02 6.10
N ILE A 53 -3.17 0.85 6.69
CA ILE A 53 -3.87 0.55 7.94
C ILE A 53 -5.34 0.29 7.60
N TRP A 54 -5.85 -0.85 8.02
CA TRP A 54 -7.24 -1.26 7.80
C TRP A 54 -7.80 -1.90 9.06
N ASN A 55 -8.98 -1.47 9.51
CA ASN A 55 -9.63 -1.94 10.74
C ASN A 55 -8.71 -1.98 11.98
N GLY A 56 -7.86 -0.95 12.13
CA GLY A 56 -6.93 -0.83 13.26
C GLY A 56 -5.69 -1.74 13.17
N ILE A 57 -5.55 -2.52 12.08
CA ILE A 57 -4.40 -3.39 11.84
C ILE A 57 -3.49 -2.74 10.78
N GLU A 58 -2.20 -2.73 11.06
CA GLU A 58 -1.19 -2.28 10.10
C GLU A 58 -0.72 -3.44 9.22
N TYR A 59 -0.83 -3.24 7.90
CA TYR A 59 -0.32 -4.15 6.89
C TYR A 59 0.88 -3.52 6.19
N TYR A 60 1.91 -4.32 5.98
CA TYR A 60 3.11 -3.94 5.25
C TYR A 60 3.42 -4.95 4.14
N ARG A 61 3.98 -4.46 3.03
CA ARG A 61 4.52 -5.31 1.96
C ARG A 61 5.83 -4.76 1.45
N GLY A 62 6.81 -5.65 1.44
CA GLY A 62 8.12 -5.44 0.85
C GLY A 62 8.25 -6.11 -0.51
N ILE A 63 8.83 -5.42 -1.49
CA ILE A 63 9.09 -5.97 -2.83
C ILE A 63 10.52 -5.62 -3.22
N ALA A 64 11.34 -6.62 -3.53
CA ALA A 64 12.72 -6.43 -4.00
C ALA A 64 12.78 -5.98 -5.47
N LYS A 65 12.07 -4.89 -5.78
CA LYS A 65 11.99 -4.25 -7.09
C LYS A 65 11.57 -2.80 -6.92
N SER A 66 12.07 -1.91 -7.78
CA SER A 66 11.67 -0.51 -7.85
C SER A 66 10.61 -0.31 -8.94
N TYR A 67 9.73 0.66 -8.73
CA TYR A 67 8.64 0.99 -9.65
C TYR A 67 8.58 2.50 -9.91
N SER A 68 8.15 2.87 -11.11
CA SER A 68 7.85 4.26 -11.41
C SER A 68 6.56 4.71 -10.72
N GLN A 69 6.36 6.01 -10.56
CA GLN A 69 5.19 6.55 -9.86
C GLN A 69 3.83 6.04 -10.38
N PRO A 70 3.56 5.95 -11.71
CA PRO A 70 2.30 5.39 -12.19
C PRO A 70 2.10 3.94 -11.77
N TYR A 71 3.17 3.13 -11.76
CA TYR A 71 3.10 1.76 -11.28
C TYR A 71 2.91 1.66 -9.77
N LEU A 72 3.48 2.59 -8.98
CA LEU A 72 3.24 2.66 -7.55
C LEU A 72 1.77 2.94 -7.22
N VAL A 73 1.11 3.82 -7.98
CA VAL A 73 -0.33 4.08 -7.82
C VAL A 73 -1.14 2.80 -8.07
N THR A 74 -0.84 2.09 -9.16
CA THR A 74 -1.51 0.82 -9.47
C THR A 74 -1.26 -0.24 -8.41
N LEU A 75 -0.02 -0.38 -7.94
CA LEU A 75 0.36 -1.33 -6.89
C LEU A 75 -0.34 -1.02 -5.57
N ALA A 76 -0.37 0.25 -5.17
CA ALA A 76 -1.02 0.70 -3.94
C ALA A 76 -2.53 0.41 -3.94
N ARG A 77 -3.22 0.71 -5.05
CA ARG A 77 -4.66 0.42 -5.18
C ARG A 77 -4.96 -1.07 -5.06
N ARG A 78 -4.25 -1.90 -5.83
CA ARG A 78 -4.38 -3.37 -5.76
C ARG A 78 -4.04 -3.92 -4.38
N TYR A 79 -3.03 -3.34 -3.73
CA TYR A 79 -2.63 -3.76 -2.39
C TYR A 79 -3.72 -3.47 -1.36
N ALA A 80 -4.34 -2.29 -1.39
CA ALA A 80 -5.46 -1.97 -0.50
C ALA A 80 -6.64 -2.92 -0.73
N GLU A 81 -7.05 -3.14 -1.99
CA GLU A 81 -8.12 -4.09 -2.34
C GLU A 81 -7.83 -5.50 -1.83
N GLU A 82 -6.61 -6.00 -2.02
CA GLU A 82 -6.20 -7.32 -1.57
C GLU A 82 -6.29 -7.47 -0.05
N ILE A 83 -5.87 -6.47 0.71
CA ILE A 83 -5.94 -6.48 2.18
C ILE A 83 -7.41 -6.48 2.65
N VAL A 84 -8.27 -5.67 2.04
CA VAL A 84 -9.69 -5.61 2.38
C VAL A 84 -10.34 -6.98 2.16
N ILE A 85 -10.18 -7.56 0.96
CA ILE A 85 -10.74 -8.88 0.61
C ILE A 85 -10.25 -9.95 1.60
N LYS A 86 -8.95 -9.98 1.91
CA LYS A 86 -8.38 -10.94 2.86
C LYS A 86 -8.92 -10.76 4.27
N SER A 87 -9.11 -9.51 4.71
CA SER A 87 -9.66 -9.22 6.04
C SER A 87 -11.12 -9.67 6.18
N GLU A 88 -11.90 -9.51 5.12
CA GLU A 88 -13.31 -9.93 5.08
C GLU A 88 -13.43 -11.46 5.07
N GLN A 89 -12.60 -12.15 4.28
CA GLN A 89 -12.54 -13.62 4.27
C GLN A 89 -12.17 -14.19 5.65
N SER A 90 -11.14 -13.63 6.30
CA SER A 90 -10.74 -14.06 7.64
C SER A 90 -11.83 -13.85 8.69
N ASN A 91 -12.59 -12.76 8.60
CA ASN A 91 -13.74 -12.52 9.47
C ASN A 91 -14.86 -13.54 9.23
N LEU A 92 -15.17 -13.87 7.97
CA LEU A 92 -16.20 -14.87 7.63
C LEU A 92 -15.84 -16.27 8.12
N GLU A 93 -14.58 -16.69 7.94
CA GLU A 93 -14.08 -17.96 8.49
C GLU A 93 -14.17 -17.99 10.01
N THR A 94 -13.87 -16.87 10.66
CA THR A 94 -13.99 -16.75 12.12
C THR A 94 -15.44 -16.92 12.57
N LEU A 95 -16.41 -16.32 11.87
CA LEU A 95 -17.84 -16.41 12.19
C LEU A 95 -18.41 -17.81 11.95
N TRP A 96 -18.04 -18.46 10.84
CA TRP A 96 -18.52 -19.81 10.50
C TRP A 96 -18.04 -20.88 11.50
N ASN A 97 -16.84 -20.70 12.05
CA ASN A 97 -16.25 -21.61 13.01
C ASN A 97 -16.69 -21.36 14.46
N GLN A 98 -17.61 -20.41 14.72
CA GLN A 98 -18.16 -20.22 16.05
C GLN A 98 -19.32 -21.21 16.32
N PRO A 99 -19.17 -22.13 17.30
CA PRO A 99 -20.19 -23.15 17.57
C PRO A 99 -21.54 -22.59 18.05
N LYS A 100 -21.59 -21.34 18.53
CA LYS A 100 -22.82 -20.71 19.03
C LYS A 100 -23.73 -20.17 17.92
N LEU A 101 -23.18 -19.67 16.81
CA LEU A 101 -23.97 -19.13 15.68
C LEU A 101 -24.62 -20.24 14.84
N ASN A 102 -23.98 -21.41 14.75
CA ASN A 102 -24.47 -22.53 13.95
C ASN A 102 -25.75 -23.18 14.51
N HIS A 103 -26.13 -22.89 15.76
CA HIS A 103 -27.36 -23.38 16.36
C HIS A 103 -28.57 -22.45 16.11
N GLU A 104 -28.34 -21.17 15.82
CA GLU A 104 -29.40 -20.19 15.55
C GLU A 104 -29.80 -20.12 14.07
N LEU A 105 -28.88 -20.46 13.15
CA LEU A 105 -29.14 -20.47 11.69
C LEU A 105 -29.74 -21.78 11.17
N ARG A 106 -30.02 -22.76 12.04
CA ARG A 106 -30.59 -24.07 11.69
C ARG A 106 -32.07 -24.23 12.02
N ASN A 107 -32.74 -23.17 12.48
CA ASN A 107 -34.19 -23.14 12.72
C ASN A 107 -34.90 -22.21 11.74
#